data_AF-A0A3D4UT83-F1
#
_entry.id   AF-A0A3D4UT83-F1
#
_cell.length_a   1.000
_cell.length_b   1.000
_cell.length_c   1.000
_cell.angle_alpha   90.00
_cell.angle_beta   90.00
_cell.angle_gamma   90.00
#
_symmetry.space_group_name_H-M   'P 1'
#
loop_
_entity.id
_entity.type
_entity.pdbx_description
1 polymer ?
#
loop_
_entity_poly.entity_id
_entity_poly.type
_entity_poly.pdbx_seq_one_letter_code
_entity_poly.pdbx_strand_id
1 'polypeptide(L)'
;MNKEEARLLLMDYMYGELNEAKKSELLDFINQHDDLKQEFEELTETQSFLHHLPVQDPAEQLVIMEPTKRSSEGFWQNILTALTPRNAFAQAGFGVAVLAFVFIVTGALTGLNVSYSDSGIQLGFGESPITEKTFSAAQVEQIIQQIQRDNVALVQQVVADAQEQQNIQLEETFASFASYLESQRTNDLQLISSGLEDLKENTFTRFRQNEQVLGEIIQTVSYGN
;
A
#
# COMPACT_ATOMS: atom_id res chain seq x y z
N MET A 1 7.91 -6.38 -24.74
CA MET A 1 7.55 -6.30 -23.31
C MET A 1 6.72 -5.04 -23.05
N ASN A 2 5.68 -5.11 -22.22
CA ASN A 2 4.96 -3.93 -21.71
C ASN A 2 5.50 -3.53 -20.32
N LYS A 3 5.12 -2.34 -19.79
CA LYS A 3 5.63 -1.86 -18.49
C LYS A 3 5.23 -2.75 -17.30
N GLU A 4 4.05 -3.35 -17.34
CA GLU A 4 3.54 -4.22 -16.26
C GLU A 4 4.27 -5.58 -16.23
N GLU A 5 4.55 -6.15 -17.39
CA GLU A 5 5.34 -7.37 -17.57
C GLU A 5 6.79 -7.14 -17.16
N ALA A 6 7.34 -5.96 -17.46
CA ALA A 6 8.67 -5.57 -16.98
C ALA A 6 8.75 -5.55 -15.44
N ARG A 7 7.71 -5.03 -14.76
CA ARG A 7 7.63 -5.01 -13.29
C ARG A 7 7.53 -6.41 -12.68
N LEU A 8 6.76 -7.30 -13.30
CA LEU A 8 6.67 -8.70 -12.84
C LEU A 8 8.02 -9.40 -12.98
N LEU A 9 8.69 -9.23 -14.12
CA LEU A 9 10.01 -9.80 -14.36
C LEU A 9 11.10 -9.19 -13.47
N LEU A 10 10.91 -7.95 -13.00
CA LEU A 10 11.82 -7.30 -12.05
C LEU A 10 11.79 -7.99 -10.68
N MET A 11 10.61 -8.44 -10.21
CA MET A 11 10.49 -9.23 -8.99
C MET A 11 11.20 -10.58 -9.12
N ASP A 12 10.95 -11.31 -10.20
CA ASP A 12 11.60 -12.60 -10.49
C ASP A 12 13.13 -12.45 -10.62
N TYR A 13 13.61 -11.32 -11.18
CA TYR A 13 15.02 -10.99 -11.25
C TYR A 13 15.65 -10.81 -9.87
N MET A 14 14.98 -10.13 -8.93
CA MET A 14 15.50 -9.91 -7.57
C MET A 14 15.64 -11.21 -6.78
N TYR A 15 14.77 -12.19 -7.00
CA TYR A 15 14.85 -13.52 -6.36
C TYR A 15 15.77 -14.50 -7.12
N GLY A 16 16.37 -14.09 -8.25
CA GLY A 16 17.26 -14.93 -9.05
C GLY A 16 16.54 -16.05 -9.80
N GLU A 17 15.23 -15.93 -10.01
CA GLU A 17 14.39 -16.94 -10.68
C GLU A 17 14.36 -16.77 -12.21
N LEU A 18 15.02 -15.72 -12.71
CA LEU A 18 14.99 -15.33 -14.12
C LEU A 18 16.10 -15.97 -14.94
N ASN A 19 15.78 -16.42 -16.16
CA ASN A 19 16.77 -17.00 -17.07
C ASN A 19 17.64 -15.91 -17.76
N GLU A 20 18.85 -16.26 -18.18
CA GLU A 20 19.82 -15.31 -18.76
C GLU A 20 19.30 -14.58 -20.01
N ALA A 21 18.43 -15.23 -20.80
CA ALA A 21 17.84 -14.63 -22.00
C ALA A 21 16.84 -13.51 -21.66
N LYS A 22 15.90 -13.75 -20.73
CA LYS A 22 14.93 -12.73 -20.31
C LYS A 22 15.57 -11.63 -19.48
N LYS A 23 16.69 -11.92 -18.81
CA LYS A 23 17.43 -10.94 -18.02
C LYS A 23 18.02 -9.85 -18.91
N SER A 24 18.62 -10.24 -20.03
CA SER A 24 19.13 -9.27 -21.01
C SER A 24 18.00 -8.42 -21.59
N GLU A 25 16.86 -9.04 -21.95
CA GLU A 25 15.70 -8.34 -22.50
C GLU A 25 15.10 -7.34 -21.50
N LEU A 26 15.04 -7.71 -20.22
CA LEU A 26 14.58 -6.85 -19.13
C LEU A 26 15.50 -5.64 -18.95
N LEU A 27 16.82 -5.86 -18.91
CA LEU A 27 17.81 -4.78 -18.72
C LEU A 27 17.84 -3.82 -19.92
N ASP A 28 17.71 -4.32 -21.14
CA ASP A 28 17.62 -3.48 -22.34
C ASP A 28 16.35 -2.62 -22.34
N PHE A 29 15.24 -3.15 -21.82
CA PHE A 29 13.98 -2.41 -21.69
C PHE A 29 14.03 -1.36 -20.58
N ILE A 30 14.62 -1.69 -19.42
CA ILE A 30 14.80 -0.74 -18.30
C ILE A 30 15.70 0.43 -18.74
N ASN A 31 16.74 0.18 -19.55
CA ASN A 31 17.61 1.24 -20.08
C ASN A 31 16.91 2.20 -21.05
N GLN A 32 15.76 1.82 -21.62
CA GLN A 32 14.97 2.65 -22.54
C GLN A 32 13.85 3.44 -21.82
N HIS A 33 13.65 3.20 -20.52
CA HIS A 33 12.55 3.75 -19.73
C HIS A 33 13.06 4.32 -18.40
N ASP A 34 13.26 5.65 -18.36
CA ASP A 34 13.79 6.37 -17.19
C ASP A 34 12.95 6.17 -15.93
N ASP A 35 11.63 5.97 -16.06
CA ASP A 35 10.71 5.71 -14.95
C ASP A 35 10.92 4.34 -14.30
N LEU A 36 11.18 3.31 -15.11
CA LEU A 36 11.45 1.95 -14.62
C LEU A 36 12.84 1.83 -14.03
N LYS A 37 13.79 2.64 -14.52
CA LYS A 37 15.15 2.70 -13.97
C LYS A 37 15.16 3.22 -12.53
N GLN A 38 14.41 4.28 -12.26
CA GLN A 38 14.29 4.81 -10.90
C GLN A 38 13.64 3.79 -9.95
N GLU A 39 12.54 3.15 -10.38
CA GLU A 39 11.84 2.11 -9.60
C GLU A 39 12.75 0.90 -9.30
N PHE A 40 13.59 0.51 -10.26
CA PHE A 40 14.57 -0.56 -10.08
C PHE A 40 15.67 -0.22 -9.06
N GLU A 41 16.18 1.02 -9.06
CA GLU A 41 17.17 1.49 -8.09
C GLU A 41 16.61 1.47 -6.65
N GLU A 42 15.38 1.97 -6.46
CA GLU A 42 14.68 1.98 -5.17
C GLU A 42 14.43 0.56 -4.61
N LEU A 43 14.06 -0.38 -5.48
CA LEU A 43 13.83 -1.77 -5.08
C LEU A 43 15.14 -2.51 -4.76
N THR A 44 16.21 -2.24 -5.50
CA THR A 44 17.53 -2.81 -5.23
C THR A 44 18.08 -2.34 -3.89
N GLU A 45 17.87 -1.07 -3.53
CA GLU A 45 18.23 -0.52 -2.22
C GLU A 45 17.45 -1.21 -1.09
N THR A 46 16.14 -1.41 -1.29
CA THR A 46 15.27 -2.12 -0.33
C THR A 46 15.70 -3.58 -0.14
N GLN A 47 16.01 -4.30 -1.22
CA GLN A 47 16.54 -5.66 -1.18
C GLN A 47 17.85 -5.72 -0.40
N SER A 48 18.79 -4.82 -0.71
CA SER A 48 20.07 -4.73 -0.02
C SER A 48 19.86 -4.56 1.49
N PHE A 49 18.97 -3.66 1.90
CA PHE A 49 18.63 -3.45 3.31
C PHE A 49 18.10 -4.73 3.99
N LEU A 50 17.21 -5.48 3.33
CA LEU A 50 16.67 -6.74 3.86
C LEU A 50 17.72 -7.84 4.01
N HIS A 51 18.71 -7.91 3.10
CA HIS A 51 19.80 -8.88 3.17
C HIS A 51 20.82 -8.60 4.28
N HIS A 52 20.86 -7.37 4.81
CA HIS A 52 21.71 -7.02 5.96
C HIS A 52 21.09 -7.35 7.32
N LEU A 53 19.83 -7.83 7.34
CA LEU A 53 19.23 -8.34 8.57
C LEU A 53 19.94 -9.65 8.96
N PRO A 54 20.32 -9.82 10.24
CA PRO A 54 21.01 -11.02 10.68
C PRO A 54 20.10 -12.24 10.50
N VAL A 55 20.49 -13.14 9.62
CA VAL A 55 19.87 -14.46 9.49
C VAL A 55 20.11 -15.21 10.80
N GLN A 56 19.04 -15.60 11.50
CA GLN A 56 19.17 -16.48 12.65
C GLN A 56 19.71 -17.83 12.18
N ASP A 57 20.92 -18.15 12.61
CA ASP A 57 21.57 -19.44 12.41
C ASP A 57 20.87 -20.47 13.32
N PRO A 58 20.15 -21.48 12.81
CA PRO A 58 19.61 -22.53 13.64
C PRO A 58 20.77 -23.41 14.13
N ALA A 59 21.35 -23.03 15.26
CA ALA A 59 22.35 -23.80 15.98
C ALA A 59 21.73 -25.03 16.65
N GLU A 60 21.23 -25.99 15.88
CA GLU A 60 20.94 -27.34 16.36
C GLU A 60 21.46 -28.38 15.37
N GLN A 61 22.68 -28.84 15.64
CA GLN A 61 23.25 -30.02 15.01
C GLN A 61 22.44 -31.26 15.43
N LEU A 62 21.58 -31.74 14.54
CA LEU A 62 20.86 -33.00 14.70
C LEU A 62 21.86 -34.17 14.83
N VAL A 63 22.00 -34.72 16.03
CA VAL A 63 22.72 -35.99 16.26
C VAL A 63 21.82 -37.13 15.80
N ILE A 64 22.13 -37.71 14.63
CA ILE A 64 21.44 -38.88 14.11
C ILE A 64 22.01 -40.12 14.79
N MET A 65 21.26 -40.68 15.74
CA MET A 65 21.52 -42.02 16.29
C MET A 65 21.08 -43.08 15.29
N GLU A 66 21.95 -44.05 14.99
CA GLU A 66 21.62 -45.19 14.12
C GLU A 66 20.53 -46.05 14.78
N PRO A 67 19.40 -46.32 14.12
CA PRO A 67 18.32 -47.10 14.72
C PRO A 67 18.78 -48.55 14.90
N THR A 68 18.95 -48.96 16.16
CA THR A 68 19.10 -50.38 16.50
C THR A 68 17.92 -51.16 15.91
N LYS A 69 18.21 -52.25 15.20
CA LYS A 69 17.22 -53.13 14.56
C LYS A 69 16.38 -53.85 15.61
N ARG A 70 15.45 -53.13 16.24
CA ARG A 70 14.37 -53.71 17.03
C ARG A 70 13.35 -54.22 16.02
N SER A 71 13.43 -55.51 15.69
CA SER A 71 12.46 -56.17 14.81
C SER A 71 11.04 -55.91 15.33
N SER A 72 10.29 -55.09 14.60
CA SER A 72 8.88 -54.79 14.84
C SER A 72 7.99 -55.99 14.56
N GLU A 73 8.51 -57.02 13.89
CA GLU A 73 7.74 -58.20 13.48
C GLU A 73 7.26 -58.99 14.70
N GLY A 74 8.09 -59.13 15.75
CA GLY A 74 7.70 -59.83 16.98
C GLY A 74 6.72 -59.03 17.85
N PHE A 75 6.76 -57.70 17.80
CA PHE A 75 5.88 -56.83 18.59
C PHE A 75 4.42 -56.95 18.11
N TRP A 76 4.20 -56.84 16.80
CA TRP A 76 2.87 -56.93 16.22
C TRP A 76 2.25 -58.31 16.39
N GLN A 77 3.06 -59.37 16.28
CA GLN A 77 2.57 -60.75 16.44
C GLN A 77 2.15 -61.03 17.88
N ASN A 78 2.88 -60.52 18.88
CA ASN A 78 2.52 -60.67 20.29
C ASN A 78 1.27 -59.87 20.67
N ILE A 79 1.08 -58.68 20.10
CA ILE A 79 -0.12 -57.85 20.35
C ILE A 79 -1.35 -58.48 19.70
N LEU A 80 -1.24 -58.91 18.44
CA LEU A 80 -2.35 -59.54 17.74
C LEU A 80 -2.80 -60.82 18.44
N THR A 81 -1.84 -61.66 18.85
CA THR A 81 -2.16 -62.92 19.55
C THR A 81 -2.71 -62.72 20.97
N ALA A 82 -2.32 -61.63 21.66
CA ALA A 82 -2.87 -61.27 22.97
C ALA A 82 -4.30 -60.70 22.90
N LEU A 83 -4.64 -60.01 21.80
CA LEU A 83 -5.93 -59.36 21.63
C LEU A 83 -6.97 -60.23 20.90
N THR A 84 -6.54 -61.21 20.10
CA THR A 84 -7.47 -62.13 19.43
C THR A 84 -7.97 -63.22 20.38
N PRO A 85 -9.28 -63.32 20.64
CA PRO A 85 -9.82 -64.41 21.43
C PRO A 85 -9.65 -65.76 20.70
N ARG A 86 -9.46 -66.85 21.45
CA ARG A 86 -9.18 -68.19 20.89
C ARG A 86 -10.44 -68.97 20.46
N ASN A 87 -11.64 -68.52 20.84
CA ASN A 87 -12.90 -69.21 20.57
C ASN A 87 -13.52 -68.72 19.26
N ALA A 88 -14.01 -69.62 18.41
CA ALA A 88 -14.54 -69.28 17.07
C ALA A 88 -15.67 -68.23 17.08
N PHE A 89 -16.61 -68.31 18.04
CA PHE A 89 -17.66 -67.30 18.22
C PHE A 89 -17.11 -65.93 18.67
N ALA A 90 -16.09 -65.93 19.52
CA ALA A 90 -15.46 -64.71 19.99
C ALA A 90 -14.59 -64.07 18.90
N GLN A 91 -13.98 -64.87 18.02
CA GLN A 91 -13.24 -64.39 16.85
C GLN A 91 -14.15 -63.69 15.85
N ALA A 92 -15.33 -64.27 15.59
CA ALA A 92 -16.34 -63.63 14.75
C ALA A 92 -16.80 -62.29 15.34
N GLY A 93 -17.11 -62.25 16.65
CA GLY A 93 -17.49 -61.02 17.33
C GLY A 93 -16.38 -59.96 17.35
N PHE A 94 -15.13 -60.37 17.56
CA PHE A 94 -13.97 -59.48 17.52
C PHE A 94 -13.74 -58.90 16.13
N GLY A 95 -13.89 -59.70 15.06
CA GLY A 95 -13.77 -59.22 13.69
C GLY A 95 -14.80 -58.13 13.37
N VAL A 96 -16.05 -58.31 13.79
CA VAL A 96 -17.10 -57.28 13.63
C VAL A 96 -16.77 -56.02 14.43
N ALA A 97 -16.28 -56.17 15.67
CA ALA A 97 -15.90 -55.03 16.51
C ALA A 97 -14.74 -54.23 15.93
N VAL A 98 -13.71 -54.90 15.38
CA VAL A 98 -12.58 -54.24 14.73
C VAL A 98 -13.03 -53.48 13.48
N LEU A 99 -13.89 -54.08 12.66
CA LEU A 99 -14.46 -53.40 11.49
C LEU A 99 -15.27 -52.17 11.89
N ALA A 100 -16.10 -52.27 12.92
CA ALA A 100 -16.87 -51.14 13.44
C ALA A 100 -15.94 -50.04 13.99
N PHE A 101 -14.88 -50.43 14.71
CA PHE A 101 -13.89 -49.48 15.24
C PHE A 101 -13.15 -48.75 14.13
N VAL A 102 -12.65 -49.48 13.11
CA VAL A 102 -11.99 -48.88 11.95
C VAL A 102 -12.94 -47.95 11.20
N PHE A 103 -14.20 -48.34 11.03
CA PHE A 103 -15.22 -47.51 10.39
C PHE A 103 -15.47 -46.21 11.16
N ILE A 104 -15.61 -46.27 12.49
CA ILE A 104 -15.79 -45.10 13.35
C ILE A 104 -14.57 -44.17 13.28
N VAL A 105 -13.37 -44.71 13.41
CA VAL A 105 -12.13 -43.92 13.39
C VAL A 105 -11.95 -43.27 12.02
N THR A 106 -12.20 -44.01 10.94
CA THR A 106 -12.11 -43.47 9.57
C THR A 106 -13.15 -42.38 9.36
N GLY A 107 -14.41 -42.62 9.73
CA GLY A 107 -15.48 -41.64 9.61
C GLY A 107 -15.23 -40.36 10.43
N ALA A 108 -14.68 -40.49 11.64
CA ALA A 108 -14.27 -39.37 12.47
C ALA A 108 -13.11 -38.56 11.85
N LEU A 109 -12.15 -39.23 11.21
CA LEU A 109 -11.02 -38.56 10.56
C LEU A 109 -11.43 -37.85 9.25
N THR A 110 -12.37 -38.43 8.49
CA THR A 110 -12.81 -37.92 7.19
C THR A 110 -13.99 -36.94 7.26
N GLY A 111 -14.53 -36.67 8.45
CA GLY A 111 -15.73 -35.85 8.61
C GLY A 111 -16.96 -36.47 7.95
N LEU A 112 -17.23 -37.75 8.20
CA LEU A 112 -18.40 -38.45 7.66
C LEU A 112 -19.70 -37.86 8.24
N ASN A 113 -20.53 -37.29 7.37
CA ASN A 113 -21.88 -36.82 7.70
C ASN A 113 -22.91 -37.79 7.14
N VAL A 114 -23.71 -38.39 8.02
CA VAL A 114 -24.85 -39.24 7.66
C VAL A 114 -26.12 -38.41 7.83
N SER A 115 -26.76 -38.02 6.73
CA SER A 115 -28.05 -37.35 6.77
C SER A 115 -29.15 -38.28 6.25
N TYR A 116 -30.29 -38.26 6.94
CA TYR A 116 -31.47 -39.03 6.57
C TYR A 116 -32.54 -38.07 6.06
N SER A 117 -32.95 -38.23 4.81
CA SER A 117 -34.01 -37.43 4.18
C SER A 117 -35.12 -38.34 3.65
N ASP A 118 -36.29 -37.78 3.35
CA ASP A 118 -37.40 -38.50 2.71
C ASP A 118 -37.03 -39.13 1.34
N SER A 119 -35.90 -38.71 0.76
CA SER A 119 -35.37 -39.22 -0.51
C SER A 119 -34.29 -40.32 -0.37
N GLY A 120 -33.94 -40.70 0.86
CA GLY A 120 -32.96 -41.75 1.16
C GLY A 120 -31.84 -41.31 2.09
N ILE A 121 -30.90 -42.24 2.31
CA ILE A 121 -29.71 -42.04 3.13
C ILE A 121 -28.65 -41.34 2.28
N GLN A 122 -28.17 -40.18 2.72
CA GLN A 122 -27.07 -39.47 2.09
C GLN A 122 -25.82 -39.58 2.97
N LEU A 123 -24.73 -40.02 2.36
CA LEU A 123 -23.42 -40.15 2.97
C LEU A 123 -22.51 -39.08 2.37
N GLY A 124 -22.18 -38.06 3.16
CA GLY A 124 -21.24 -37.00 2.80
C GLY A 124 -19.92 -37.16 3.57
N PHE A 125 -18.83 -36.67 2.98
CA PHE A 125 -17.52 -36.57 3.64
C PHE A 125 -17.07 -35.11 3.60
N GLY A 126 -16.60 -34.59 4.73
CA GLY A 126 -16.15 -33.20 4.87
C GLY A 126 -17.17 -32.29 5.57
N GLU A 127 -16.95 -30.98 5.47
CA GLU A 127 -17.85 -29.98 6.03
C GLU A 127 -19.22 -30.09 5.35
N SER A 128 -20.30 -30.19 6.12
CA SER A 128 -21.65 -30.06 5.57
C SER A 128 -21.68 -28.80 4.71
N PRO A 129 -22.30 -28.81 3.51
CA PRO A 129 -22.51 -27.56 2.78
C PRO A 129 -23.20 -26.63 3.76
N ILE A 130 -22.50 -25.56 4.12
CA ILE A 130 -23.04 -24.51 4.97
C ILE A 130 -24.33 -24.14 4.26
N THR A 131 -25.47 -24.36 4.90
CA THR A 131 -26.73 -23.86 4.36
C THR A 131 -26.52 -22.36 4.24
N GLU A 132 -26.21 -21.88 3.03
CA GLU A 132 -26.02 -20.46 2.79
C GLU A 132 -27.28 -19.82 3.34
N LYS A 133 -27.13 -19.01 4.38
CA LYS A 133 -28.21 -18.13 4.84
C LYS A 133 -28.44 -17.17 3.70
N THR A 134 -29.23 -17.60 2.73
CA THR A 134 -29.68 -16.75 1.65
C THR A 134 -30.54 -15.70 2.32
N PHE A 135 -30.10 -14.45 2.26
CA PHE A 135 -30.90 -13.34 2.75
C PHE A 135 -32.25 -13.38 2.05
N SER A 136 -33.33 -13.22 2.81
CA SER A 136 -34.64 -13.11 2.18
C SER A 136 -34.66 -11.83 1.32
N ALA A 137 -35.44 -11.83 0.23
CA ALA A 137 -35.56 -10.66 -0.63
C ALA A 137 -35.90 -9.37 0.15
N ALA A 138 -36.71 -9.50 1.22
CA ALA A 138 -37.05 -8.41 2.11
C ALA A 138 -35.86 -7.89 2.95
N GLN A 139 -34.95 -8.77 3.39
CA GLN A 139 -33.74 -8.37 4.12
C GLN A 139 -32.77 -7.63 3.20
N VAL A 140 -32.63 -8.09 1.94
CA VAL A 140 -31.80 -7.42 0.93
C VAL A 140 -32.35 -6.03 0.63
N GLU A 141 -33.67 -5.89 0.48
CA GLU A 141 -34.31 -4.59 0.23
C GLU A 141 -34.09 -3.61 1.38
N GLN A 142 -34.19 -4.05 2.64
CA GLN A 142 -33.88 -3.23 3.81
C GLN A 142 -32.43 -2.76 3.84
N ILE A 143 -31.49 -3.66 3.53
CA ILE A 143 -30.05 -3.32 3.46
C ILE A 143 -29.80 -2.28 2.36
N ILE A 144 -30.40 -2.46 1.18
CA ILE A 144 -30.27 -1.51 0.07
C ILE A 144 -30.84 -0.14 0.45
N GLN A 145 -32.02 -0.09 1.07
CA GLN A 145 -32.62 1.16 1.52
C GLN A 145 -31.81 1.85 2.62
N GLN A 146 -31.10 1.09 3.46
CA GLN A 146 -30.20 1.65 4.45
C GLN A 146 -28.95 2.23 3.79
N ILE A 147 -28.30 1.48 2.89
CA ILE A 147 -27.13 1.96 2.14
C ILE A 147 -27.47 3.21 1.34
N GLN A 148 -28.65 3.29 0.71
CA GLN A 148 -29.06 4.49 -0.02
C GLN A 148 -29.20 5.71 0.91
N ARG A 149 -29.80 5.53 2.10
CA ARG A 149 -29.92 6.62 3.08
C ARG A 149 -28.57 7.06 3.61
N ASP A 150 -27.70 6.11 3.93
CA ASP A 150 -26.35 6.37 4.44
C ASP A 150 -25.50 7.08 3.37
N ASN A 151 -25.60 6.66 2.10
CA ASN A 151 -24.94 7.32 0.98
C ASN A 151 -25.42 8.75 0.78
N VAL A 152 -26.73 9.00 0.88
CA VAL A 152 -27.28 10.36 0.76
C VAL A 152 -26.76 11.24 1.90
N ALA A 153 -26.74 10.74 3.13
CA ALA A 153 -26.23 11.47 4.29
C ALA A 153 -24.72 11.78 4.13
N LEU A 154 -23.93 10.80 3.68
CA LEU A 154 -22.51 10.98 3.43
C LEU A 154 -22.25 12.03 2.34
N VAL A 155 -22.97 11.96 1.21
CA VAL A 155 -22.84 12.94 0.13
C VAL A 155 -23.21 14.34 0.60
N GLN A 156 -24.29 14.49 1.39
CA GLN A 156 -24.68 15.78 1.94
C GLN A 156 -23.59 16.35 2.86
N GLN A 157 -22.99 15.52 3.71
CA GLN A 157 -21.89 15.94 4.57
C GLN A 157 -20.66 16.36 3.76
N VAL A 158 -20.22 15.55 2.80
CA VAL A 158 -19.06 15.86 1.94
C VAL A 158 -19.29 17.16 1.16
N VAL A 159 -20.50 17.39 0.65
CA VAL A 159 -20.84 18.63 -0.05
C VAL A 159 -20.80 19.83 0.89
N ALA A 160 -21.31 19.70 2.12
CA ALA A 160 -21.27 20.77 3.11
C ALA A 160 -19.83 21.13 3.51
N ASP A 161 -19.02 20.12 3.82
CA ASP A 161 -17.61 20.28 4.19
C ASP A 161 -16.81 20.91 3.03
N ALA A 162 -17.05 20.48 1.80
CA ALA A 162 -16.42 21.08 0.62
C ALA A 162 -16.82 22.55 0.43
N GLN A 163 -18.07 22.91 0.73
CA GLN A 163 -18.55 24.29 0.62
C GLN A 163 -17.93 25.20 1.68
N GLU A 164 -17.79 24.70 2.91
CA GLU A 164 -17.09 25.41 4.00
C GLU A 164 -15.62 25.64 3.65
N GLN A 165 -14.93 24.60 3.19
CA GLN A 165 -13.52 24.70 2.80
C GLN A 165 -13.32 25.65 1.62
N GLN A 166 -14.24 25.64 0.64
CA GLN A 166 -14.21 26.58 -0.47
C GLN A 166 -14.37 28.03 0.00
N ASN A 167 -15.26 28.30 0.96
CA ASN A 167 -15.44 29.64 1.51
C ASN A 167 -14.17 30.13 2.23
N ILE A 168 -13.54 29.28 3.04
CA ILE A 168 -12.28 29.60 3.71
C ILE A 168 -11.19 29.92 2.68
N GLN A 169 -11.05 29.10 1.65
CA GLN A 169 -10.04 29.30 0.62
C GLN A 169 -10.28 30.58 -0.20
N LEU A 170 -11.54 30.94 -0.46
CA LEU A 170 -11.89 32.21 -1.09
C LEU A 170 -11.53 33.40 -0.19
N GLU A 171 -11.82 33.31 1.10
CA GLU A 171 -11.48 34.35 2.07
C GLU A 171 -9.96 34.57 2.15
N GLU A 172 -9.18 33.48 2.23
CA GLU A 172 -7.72 33.53 2.17
C GLU A 172 -7.20 34.13 0.86
N THR A 173 -7.81 33.75 -0.26
CA THR A 173 -7.45 34.29 -1.58
C THR A 173 -7.70 35.80 -1.64
N PHE A 174 -8.84 36.27 -1.13
CA PHE A 174 -9.13 37.70 -1.07
C PHE A 174 -8.20 38.45 -0.10
N ALA A 175 -7.90 37.87 1.05
CA ALA A 175 -6.94 38.45 1.99
C ALA A 175 -5.53 38.56 1.37
N SER A 176 -5.07 37.52 0.68
CA SER A 176 -3.79 37.54 -0.04
C SER A 176 -3.80 38.58 -1.16
N PHE A 177 -4.88 38.69 -1.92
CA PHE A 177 -5.00 39.68 -2.99
C PHE A 177 -4.99 41.11 -2.45
N ALA A 178 -5.71 41.37 -1.35
CA ALA A 178 -5.69 42.66 -0.68
C ALA A 178 -4.29 43.02 -0.15
N SER A 179 -3.59 42.05 0.45
CA SER A 179 -2.20 42.24 0.92
C SER A 179 -1.25 42.52 -0.25
N TYR A 180 -1.40 41.82 -1.37
CA TYR A 180 -0.61 42.06 -2.58
C TYR A 180 -0.82 43.47 -3.13
N LEU A 181 -2.08 43.93 -3.25
CA LEU A 181 -2.38 45.29 -3.70
C LEU A 181 -1.80 46.37 -2.77
N GLU A 182 -1.88 46.16 -1.46
CA GLU A 182 -1.33 47.12 -0.49
C GLU A 182 0.20 47.18 -0.57
N SER A 183 0.85 46.01 -0.73
CA SER A 183 2.29 45.93 -0.96
C SER A 183 2.70 46.62 -2.26
N GLN A 184 1.98 46.36 -3.35
CA GLN A 184 2.20 47.02 -4.63
C GLN A 184 2.06 48.54 -4.50
N ARG A 185 0.99 49.03 -3.87
CA ARG A 185 0.77 50.46 -3.63
C ARG A 185 1.90 51.08 -2.82
N THR A 186 2.38 50.40 -1.78
CA THR A 186 3.49 50.88 -0.95
C THR A 186 4.79 50.97 -1.75
N ASN A 187 5.10 49.94 -2.55
CA ASN A 187 6.26 49.93 -3.44
C ASN A 187 6.17 51.04 -4.49
N ASP A 188 5.00 51.24 -5.10
CA ASP A 188 4.77 52.29 -6.09
C ASP A 188 4.93 53.67 -5.45
N LEU A 189 4.38 53.89 -4.25
CA LEU A 189 4.56 55.14 -3.50
C LEU A 189 6.03 55.40 -3.15
N GLN A 190 6.78 54.36 -2.80
CA GLN A 190 8.22 54.46 -2.56
C GLN A 190 9.01 54.82 -3.83
N LEU A 191 8.63 54.23 -4.97
CA LEU A 191 9.24 54.55 -6.26
C LEU A 191 8.94 55.99 -6.67
N ILE A 192 7.69 56.42 -6.51
CA ILE A 192 7.27 57.81 -6.76
C ILE A 192 8.01 58.78 -5.84
N SER A 193 8.11 58.48 -4.53
CA SER A 193 8.81 59.36 -3.59
C SER A 193 10.30 59.49 -3.93
N SER A 194 10.93 58.39 -4.36
CA SER A 194 12.32 58.39 -4.78
C SER A 194 12.51 59.23 -6.05
N GLY A 195 11.63 59.05 -7.05
CA GLY A 195 11.66 59.86 -8.27
C GLY A 195 11.41 61.36 -8.03
N LEU A 196 10.52 61.71 -7.08
CA LEU A 196 10.30 63.11 -6.68
C LEU A 196 11.51 63.71 -5.97
N GLU A 197 12.19 62.94 -5.11
CA GLU A 197 13.42 63.37 -4.44
C GLU A 197 14.53 63.62 -5.46
N ASP A 198 14.73 62.70 -6.41
CA ASP A 198 15.69 62.84 -7.51
C ASP A 198 15.39 64.08 -8.37
N LEU A 199 14.12 64.33 -8.69
CA LEU A 199 13.71 65.53 -9.43
C LEU A 199 14.00 66.81 -8.67
N LYS A 200 13.75 66.83 -7.35
CA LYS A 200 14.04 67.96 -6.46
C LYS A 200 15.54 68.25 -6.42
N GLU A 201 16.36 67.22 -6.22
CA GLU A 201 17.82 67.35 -6.15
C GLU A 201 18.42 67.82 -7.49
N ASN A 202 17.97 67.23 -8.61
CA ASN A 202 18.38 67.66 -9.95
C ASN A 202 17.98 69.11 -10.24
N THR A 203 16.77 69.50 -9.86
CA THR A 203 16.27 70.87 -10.04
C THR A 203 17.10 71.86 -9.22
N PHE A 204 17.36 71.57 -7.95
CA PHE A 204 18.19 72.40 -7.08
C PHE A 204 19.62 72.55 -7.61
N THR A 205 20.21 71.46 -8.10
CA THR A 205 21.54 71.46 -8.71
C THR A 205 21.59 72.34 -9.96
N ARG A 206 20.60 72.23 -10.85
CA ARG A 206 20.49 73.09 -12.05
C ARG A 206 20.30 74.56 -11.69
N PHE A 207 19.50 74.87 -10.68
CA PHE A 207 19.36 76.24 -10.18
C PHE A 207 20.70 76.80 -9.71
N ARG A 208 21.45 76.07 -8.89
CA ARG A 208 22.78 76.48 -8.42
C ARG A 208 23.78 76.69 -9.57
N GLN A 209 23.78 75.79 -10.55
CA GLN A 209 24.63 75.92 -11.73
C GLN A 209 24.27 77.18 -12.54
N ASN A 210 22.99 77.44 -12.75
CA ASN A 210 22.52 78.64 -13.44
C ASN A 210 22.92 79.92 -12.68
N GLU A 211 22.73 79.97 -11.36
CA GLU A 211 23.14 81.12 -10.52
C GLU A 211 24.66 81.37 -10.58
N GLN A 212 25.46 80.29 -10.58
CA GLN A 212 26.92 80.42 -10.73
C GLN A 212 27.30 80.99 -12.10
N VAL A 213 26.73 80.46 -13.19
CA VAL A 213 26.98 80.95 -14.55
C VAL A 213 26.55 82.41 -14.70
N LEU A 214 25.40 82.80 -14.14
CA LEU A 214 24.96 84.20 -14.12
C LEU A 214 25.92 85.10 -13.36
N GLY A 215 26.44 84.65 -12.21
CA GLY A 215 27.46 85.37 -11.45
C GLY A 215 28.76 85.57 -12.22
N GLU A 216 29.25 84.53 -12.90
CA GLU A 216 30.45 84.58 -13.76
C GLU A 216 30.26 85.55 -14.93
N ILE A 217 29.08 85.56 -15.57
CA ILE A 217 28.74 86.50 -16.65
C ILE A 217 28.72 87.94 -16.12
N ILE A 218 28.06 88.20 -14.98
CA ILE A 218 27.97 89.54 -14.38
C ILE A 218 29.38 90.07 -14.04
N GLN A 219 30.23 89.24 -13.43
CA GLN A 219 31.60 89.62 -13.13
C GLN A 219 32.39 89.93 -14.39
N THR A 220 32.30 89.08 -15.42
CA THR A 220 33.01 89.27 -16.69
C THR A 220 32.61 90.58 -17.37
N VAL A 221 31.32 90.92 -17.37
CA VAL A 221 30.81 92.17 -17.97
C VAL A 221 31.17 93.39 -17.11
N SER A 222 31.18 93.26 -15.78
CA SER A 222 31.53 94.36 -14.86
C SER A 222 33.00 94.74 -14.89
N TYR A 223 33.92 93.81 -15.16
CA TYR A 223 35.36 94.07 -15.28
C TYR A 223 35.79 94.43 -16.72
N GLY A 224 34.86 94.38 -17.68
CA GLY A 224 35.09 94.70 -19.09
C GLY A 224 34.82 96.15 -19.50
N ASN A 225 34.52 97.04 -18.54
CA ASN A 225 34.47 98.51 -18.68
C ASN A 225 35.44 99.15 -17.69
#